data_AF-A0A128RFR2-F1
#
_entry.id   AF-A0A128RFR2-F1
#
_cell.length_a   1.000
_cell.length_b   1.000
_cell.length_c   1.000
_cell.angle_alpha   90.00
_cell.angle_beta   90.00
_cell.angle_gamma   90.00
#
_symmetry.space_group_name_H-M   'P 1'
#
loop_
_entity.id
_entity.type
_entity.pdbx_description
1 polymer ?
#
loop_
_entity_poly.entity_id
_entity_poly.type
_entity_poly.pdbx_seq_one_letter_code
_entity_poly.pdbx_strand_id
1 'polypeptide(L)'
;MKQFPGFYFDKNRAIDLICMGRVAVDLYAEQIGLDLKDVASFKKYLGGCAGNIAVGAARLGLKSQMFSCVGSDELGKFLKEELEREGVNIELLSETDNHLTGLVLLGIKPPSNFPLLFYRNDCADMQIKSDQISFTDLKNAKALLITGTGLSTESMKNTTLEVVHLARKAETTIVFDLDYRPVLWRLTVIGNGESRYCQNEYVTQVYQQVLPLCDLIVGTEEEICIAGGSNDIEVSLINIRQRTDAPIVVKLGEKGARVHFGTDKGLLQAKSFPVEVLNVLGAGDGFMSGLLSGLLQGKSWEQAVTYANACGALVVTRHGCAPAIPYKEELDYFIQEYEHDPEIWSSSQLTQLHEKLSKNQKTQLLIKNPCGFADGLNSIVTMQDSPTAMSFSSLKLNKGQSHQFNSSYEFAALLMTGKVVFQYGSYSQEVERTDYFSQSPYVLHCSKNEVSSVIALTDCEILLMETENENLFSPILFDASNMLELDNRGEGVLENTSYRLVRTVFDKRNRPESNLVVGEIITFQGRWSSYPSHYHQQPEIYHYRFSEPQGYAFGENGKEVMRIEHYDTYQIANNQEHAHCAAPGYALYTLWFIRHLNNNAYTLPTFIKDHEWTRTSRANLRAWQQKQ
;
A
#
# COMPACT_ATOMS: atom_id res chain seq x y z
N MET A 1 -3.63 41.87 3.61
CA MET A 1 -4.14 40.50 3.81
C MET A 1 -5.00 40.51 5.06
N LYS A 2 -6.21 39.95 5.04
CA LYS A 2 -7.00 39.76 6.26
C LYS A 2 -6.28 38.69 7.10
N GLN A 3 -5.95 39.00 8.35
CA GLN A 3 -5.29 38.06 9.25
C GLN A 3 -6.39 37.28 10.00
N PHE A 4 -6.54 35.99 9.71
CA PHE A 4 -7.45 35.11 10.44
C PHE A 4 -6.90 34.79 11.83
N PRO A 5 -7.75 34.47 12.82
CA PRO A 5 -7.28 34.10 14.15
C PRO A 5 -6.45 32.81 14.12
N GLY A 6 -5.44 32.70 14.98
CA GLY A 6 -4.69 31.46 15.16
C GLY A 6 -5.57 30.33 15.73
N PHE A 7 -5.21 29.08 15.44
CA PHE A 7 -5.78 27.92 16.11
C PHE A 7 -4.93 27.54 17.32
N TYR A 8 -5.52 27.52 18.52
CA TYR A 8 -4.80 27.40 19.78
C TYR A 8 -4.75 25.96 20.29
N PHE A 9 -3.56 25.50 20.65
CA PHE A 9 -3.25 24.24 21.33
C PHE A 9 -1.86 24.33 21.97
N ASP A 10 -1.56 23.47 22.94
CA ASP A 10 -0.22 23.38 23.52
C ASP A 10 0.70 22.54 22.64
N LYS A 11 1.62 23.21 21.94
CA LYS A 11 2.56 22.58 21.00
C LYS A 11 3.54 21.58 21.63
N ASN A 12 3.73 21.60 22.95
CA ASN A 12 4.73 20.77 23.63
C ASN A 12 4.21 19.38 24.03
N ARG A 13 2.92 19.10 23.77
CA ARG A 13 2.29 17.81 24.05
C ARG A 13 2.75 16.74 23.07
N ALA A 14 2.94 15.50 23.56
CA ALA A 14 3.60 14.45 22.80
C ALA A 14 2.70 13.78 21.75
N ILE A 15 1.40 13.70 22.01
CA ILE A 15 0.39 13.17 21.08
C ILE A 15 -0.26 14.35 20.36
N ASP A 16 -0.37 14.28 19.04
CA ASP A 16 -0.99 15.35 18.26
C ASP A 16 -2.52 15.25 18.31
N LEU A 17 -3.05 14.04 18.13
CA LEU A 17 -4.48 13.83 17.98
C LEU A 17 -4.93 12.50 18.59
N ILE A 18 -5.86 12.56 19.55
CA ILE A 18 -6.63 11.39 19.97
C ILE A 18 -7.93 11.35 19.15
N CYS A 19 -8.15 10.28 18.39
CA CYS A 19 -9.38 10.04 17.66
C CYS A 19 -10.30 9.13 18.46
N MET A 20 -11.40 9.68 18.98
CA MET A 20 -12.40 8.92 19.73
C MET A 20 -13.58 8.52 18.84
N GLY A 21 -13.94 7.24 18.87
CA GLY A 21 -15.17 6.75 18.28
C GLY A 21 -14.99 5.53 17.40
N ARG A 22 -15.77 5.46 16.31
CA ARG A 22 -15.88 4.24 15.50
C ARG A 22 -14.59 3.90 14.74
N VAL A 23 -14.10 2.69 14.98
CA VAL A 23 -13.24 1.92 14.07
C VAL A 23 -13.99 0.63 13.71
N ALA A 24 -14.03 0.28 12.43
CA ALA A 24 -14.82 -0.84 11.92
C ALA A 24 -14.17 -1.43 10.68
N VAL A 25 -14.64 -2.58 10.21
CA VAL A 25 -14.22 -3.14 8.92
C VAL A 25 -15.19 -2.68 7.83
N ASP A 26 -14.62 -2.10 6.78
CA ASP A 26 -15.36 -1.72 5.58
C ASP A 26 -15.13 -2.78 4.48
N LEU A 27 -16.21 -3.30 3.93
CA LEU A 27 -16.23 -4.24 2.81
C LEU A 27 -16.78 -3.53 1.59
N TYR A 28 -15.90 -3.05 0.72
CA TYR A 28 -16.28 -2.35 -0.50
C TYR A 28 -16.45 -3.32 -1.66
N ALA A 29 -17.55 -3.20 -2.40
CA ALA A 29 -17.84 -4.00 -3.58
C ALA A 29 -16.70 -3.89 -4.61
N GLU A 30 -16.26 -5.03 -5.14
CA GLU A 30 -15.29 -5.03 -6.24
C GLU A 30 -15.97 -4.80 -7.60
N GLN A 31 -17.23 -5.24 -7.74
CA GLN A 31 -18.03 -4.99 -8.94
C GLN A 31 -18.72 -3.61 -8.86
N ILE A 32 -18.14 -2.62 -9.52
CA ILE A 32 -18.66 -1.24 -9.60
C ILE A 32 -19.96 -1.19 -10.42
N GLY A 33 -20.91 -0.36 -9.99
CA GLY A 33 -22.17 -0.09 -10.69
C GLY A 33 -23.31 -1.05 -10.36
N LEU A 34 -23.06 -2.11 -9.57
CA LEU A 34 -24.07 -3.09 -9.17
C LEU A 34 -24.80 -2.70 -7.89
N ASP A 35 -26.05 -3.17 -7.75
CA ASP A 35 -26.73 -3.13 -6.45
C ASP A 35 -26.03 -4.06 -5.46
N LEU A 36 -26.00 -3.70 -4.18
CA LEU A 36 -25.35 -4.51 -3.14
C LEU A 36 -25.80 -5.98 -3.12
N LYS A 37 -27.05 -6.25 -3.49
CA LYS A 37 -27.61 -7.62 -3.56
C LYS A 37 -26.99 -8.48 -4.68
N ASP A 38 -26.39 -7.86 -5.70
CA ASP A 38 -25.80 -8.53 -6.87
C ASP A 38 -24.26 -8.51 -6.83
N VAL A 39 -23.65 -7.90 -5.81
CA VAL A 39 -22.21 -7.89 -5.59
C VAL A 39 -21.75 -9.27 -5.12
N ALA A 40 -20.74 -9.83 -5.79
CA ALA A 40 -20.25 -11.18 -5.53
C ALA A 40 -18.98 -11.21 -4.67
N SER A 41 -18.19 -10.13 -4.68
CA SER A 41 -16.97 -10.04 -3.89
C SER A 41 -16.76 -8.64 -3.31
N PHE A 42 -16.10 -8.61 -2.15
CA PHE A 42 -15.81 -7.40 -1.41
C PHE A 42 -14.33 -7.34 -1.07
N LYS A 43 -13.76 -6.15 -1.20
CA LYS A 43 -12.43 -5.84 -0.72
C LYS A 43 -12.51 -5.27 0.69
N LYS A 44 -11.72 -5.85 1.60
CA LYS A 44 -11.67 -5.51 3.02
C LYS A 44 -10.69 -4.38 3.29
N TYR A 45 -11.13 -3.37 4.04
CA TYR A 45 -10.29 -2.28 4.53
C TYR A 45 -10.64 -1.95 5.99
N LEU A 46 -9.72 -1.23 6.64
CA LEU A 46 -10.08 -0.46 7.83
C LEU A 46 -11.04 0.67 7.45
N GLY A 47 -12.01 0.89 8.33
CA GLY A 47 -13.07 1.86 8.17
C GLY A 47 -13.48 2.49 9.49
N GLY A 48 -14.59 3.23 9.43
CA GLY A 48 -15.10 4.03 10.53
C GLY A 48 -14.45 5.42 10.59
N CYS A 49 -15.26 6.44 10.82
CA CYS A 49 -14.85 7.86 10.69
C CYS A 49 -13.61 8.18 11.53
N ALA A 50 -13.61 7.83 12.82
CA ALA A 50 -12.48 8.09 13.70
C ALA A 50 -11.24 7.28 13.32
N GLY A 51 -11.41 6.01 12.91
CA GLY A 51 -10.32 5.18 12.41
C GLY A 51 -9.68 5.72 11.13
N ASN A 52 -10.50 6.10 10.14
CA ASN A 52 -10.06 6.71 8.89
C ASN A 52 -9.27 8.00 9.14
N ILE A 53 -9.77 8.87 10.03
CA ILE A 53 -9.09 10.13 10.38
C ILE A 53 -7.79 9.87 11.15
N ALA A 54 -7.74 8.87 12.03
CA ALA A 54 -6.50 8.50 12.73
C ALA A 54 -5.40 8.05 11.76
N VAL A 55 -5.74 7.19 10.80
CA VAL A 55 -4.83 6.74 9.72
C VAL A 55 -4.38 7.91 8.86
N GLY A 56 -5.33 8.74 8.40
CA GLY A 56 -5.00 9.89 7.57
C GLY A 56 -4.13 10.92 8.29
N ALA A 57 -4.37 11.16 9.57
CA ALA A 57 -3.52 12.01 10.40
C ALA A 57 -2.09 11.45 10.49
N ALA A 58 -1.92 10.14 10.70
CA ALA A 58 -0.62 9.48 10.75
C ALA A 58 0.15 9.60 9.42
N ARG A 59 -0.50 9.28 8.30
CA ARG A 59 0.07 9.42 6.95
C ARG A 59 0.54 10.84 6.61
N LEU A 60 -0.11 11.85 7.21
CA LEU A 60 0.21 13.25 7.02
C LEU A 60 1.16 13.81 8.10
N GLY A 61 1.78 12.94 8.90
CA GLY A 61 2.86 13.27 9.82
C GLY A 61 2.44 13.64 11.25
N LEU A 62 1.18 13.45 11.63
CA LEU A 62 0.74 13.60 13.01
C LEU A 62 0.97 12.32 13.81
N LYS A 63 1.30 12.45 15.09
CA LYS A 63 1.24 11.36 16.06
C LYS A 63 -0.20 11.17 16.52
N SER A 64 -0.95 10.36 15.77
CA SER A 64 -2.34 10.03 16.09
C SER A 64 -2.44 8.83 17.02
N GLN A 65 -3.50 8.82 17.84
CA GLN A 65 -3.81 7.74 18.77
C GLN A 65 -5.30 7.39 18.66
N MET A 66 -5.61 6.09 18.61
CA MET A 66 -6.98 5.61 18.49
C MET A 66 -7.57 5.32 19.87
N PHE A 67 -8.64 6.03 20.25
CA PHE A 67 -9.44 5.72 21.43
C PHE A 67 -10.75 5.05 21.02
N SER A 68 -10.78 3.73 21.08
CA SER A 68 -11.92 2.91 20.65
C SER A 68 -11.91 1.54 21.33
N CYS A 69 -12.80 0.65 20.88
CA CYS A 69 -12.81 -0.75 21.26
C CYS A 69 -13.08 -1.63 20.04
N VAL A 70 -12.34 -2.73 19.92
CA VAL A 70 -12.55 -3.78 18.90
C VAL A 70 -12.95 -5.10 19.57
N GLY A 71 -13.56 -6.01 18.81
CA GLY A 71 -13.82 -7.36 19.32
C GLY A 71 -12.53 -8.17 19.32
N SER A 72 -12.45 -9.20 20.16
CA SER A 72 -11.33 -10.16 20.14
C SER A 72 -11.40 -11.17 18.96
N ASP A 73 -12.30 -10.91 18.01
CA ASP A 73 -12.47 -11.62 16.75
C ASP A 73 -11.37 -11.29 15.71
N GLU A 74 -11.33 -12.05 14.61
CA GLU A 74 -10.35 -11.88 13.54
C GLU A 74 -10.44 -10.52 12.82
N LEU A 75 -11.61 -9.88 12.83
CA LEU A 75 -11.76 -8.54 12.26
C LEU A 75 -11.16 -7.48 13.18
N GLY A 76 -11.29 -7.65 14.50
CA GLY A 76 -10.64 -6.78 15.47
C GLY A 76 -9.12 -6.89 15.45
N LYS A 77 -8.57 -8.12 15.36
CA LYS A 77 -7.14 -8.35 15.14
C LYS A 77 -6.64 -7.66 13.88
N PHE A 78 -7.36 -7.83 12.77
CA PHE A 78 -7.06 -7.12 11.52
C PHE A 78 -7.02 -5.60 11.71
N LEU A 79 -7.99 -5.01 12.42
CA LEU A 79 -7.98 -3.55 12.65
C LEU A 79 -6.80 -3.09 13.50
N LYS A 80 -6.40 -3.86 14.53
CA LYS A 80 -5.21 -3.55 15.33
C LYS A 80 -3.95 -3.55 14.47
N GLU A 81 -3.74 -4.63 13.72
CA GLU A 81 -2.59 -4.77 12.82
C GLU A 81 -2.57 -3.67 11.76
N GLU A 82 -3.73 -3.31 11.20
CA GLU A 82 -3.83 -2.24 10.22
C GLU A 82 -3.51 -0.87 10.82
N LEU A 83 -4.04 -0.54 12.00
CA LEU A 83 -3.77 0.73 12.69
C LEU A 83 -2.28 0.88 13.03
N GLU A 84 -1.68 -0.16 13.61
CA GLU A 84 -0.24 -0.16 13.93
C GLU A 84 0.60 0.00 12.67
N ARG A 85 0.23 -0.72 11.61
CA ARG A 85 0.91 -0.64 10.31
C ARG A 85 0.83 0.77 9.75
N GLU A 86 -0.32 1.42 9.82
CA GLU A 86 -0.51 2.82 9.39
C GLU A 86 0.13 3.85 10.34
N GLY A 87 0.83 3.42 11.38
CA GLY A 87 1.55 4.29 12.32
C GLY A 87 0.67 4.95 13.38
N VAL A 88 -0.55 4.45 13.59
CA VAL A 88 -1.46 4.94 14.62
C VAL A 88 -1.12 4.27 15.96
N ASN A 89 -0.99 5.06 17.04
CA ASN A 89 -0.83 4.52 18.39
C ASN A 89 -2.15 3.86 18.84
N ILE A 90 -2.09 2.60 19.27
CA ILE A 90 -3.25 1.80 19.70
C ILE A 90 -3.31 1.54 21.22
N GLU A 91 -2.54 2.24 22.05
CA GLU A 91 -2.54 2.04 23.52
C GLU A 91 -3.90 2.31 24.16
N LEU A 92 -4.73 3.17 23.54
CA LEU A 92 -6.11 3.45 23.97
C LEU A 92 -7.16 2.61 23.21
N LEU A 93 -6.73 1.59 22.46
CA LEU A 93 -7.62 0.67 21.77
C LEU A 93 -7.92 -0.53 22.67
N SER A 94 -9.12 -0.55 23.25
CA SER A 94 -9.57 -1.65 24.09
C SER A 94 -10.05 -2.86 23.27
N GLU A 95 -10.13 -4.02 23.92
CA GLU A 95 -10.68 -5.25 23.35
C GLU A 95 -11.85 -5.76 24.19
N THR A 96 -12.77 -6.49 23.54
CA THR A 96 -13.89 -7.14 24.22
C THR A 96 -14.21 -8.50 23.62
N ASP A 97 -14.44 -9.48 24.50
CA ASP A 97 -14.88 -10.83 24.13
C ASP A 97 -16.40 -10.93 23.94
N ASN A 98 -17.15 -9.90 24.36
CA ASN A 98 -18.61 -9.94 24.43
C ASN A 98 -19.30 -9.33 23.20
N HIS A 99 -18.58 -8.56 22.39
CA HIS A 99 -19.15 -7.81 21.26
C HIS A 99 -18.26 -7.97 20.03
N LEU A 100 -18.89 -8.24 18.89
CA LEU A 100 -18.16 -8.33 17.62
C LEU A 100 -17.73 -6.96 17.13
N THR A 101 -16.60 -6.95 16.42
CA THR A 101 -16.14 -5.82 15.62
C THR A 101 -17.20 -5.40 14.61
N GLY A 102 -17.48 -4.10 14.52
CA GLY A 102 -18.45 -3.56 13.57
C GLY A 102 -18.03 -3.74 12.12
N LEU A 103 -19.01 -3.93 11.23
CA LEU A 103 -18.79 -4.15 9.81
C LEU A 103 -19.73 -3.26 8.98
N VAL A 104 -19.27 -2.79 7.82
CA VAL A 104 -20.10 -2.07 6.85
C VAL A 104 -19.92 -2.69 5.47
N LEU A 105 -21.02 -3.02 4.79
CA LEU A 105 -21.00 -3.37 3.36
C LEU A 105 -21.24 -2.11 2.54
N LEU A 106 -20.38 -1.83 1.56
CA LEU A 106 -20.44 -0.60 0.76
C LEU A 106 -20.43 -0.95 -0.73
N GLY A 107 -21.39 -0.42 -1.48
CA GLY A 107 -21.39 -0.47 -2.94
C GLY A 107 -20.93 0.84 -3.55
N ILE A 108 -20.47 0.76 -4.80
CA ILE A 108 -19.88 1.88 -5.51
C ILE A 108 -20.64 2.04 -6.83
N LYS A 109 -21.52 3.04 -6.94
CA LYS A 109 -22.32 3.33 -8.15
C LYS A 109 -22.16 4.82 -8.52
N PRO A 110 -20.96 5.21 -9.02
CA PRO A 110 -20.69 6.60 -9.38
C PRO A 110 -21.67 7.11 -10.46
N PRO A 111 -21.91 8.43 -10.54
CA PRO A 111 -21.21 9.47 -9.76
C PRO A 111 -21.86 9.78 -8.40
N SER A 112 -23.07 9.30 -8.10
CA SER A 112 -23.88 9.84 -6.99
C SER A 112 -24.52 8.81 -6.06
N ASN A 113 -24.46 7.51 -6.37
CA ASN A 113 -25.10 6.48 -5.56
C ASN A 113 -24.07 5.55 -4.90
N PHE A 114 -24.03 5.54 -3.57
CA PHE A 114 -23.05 4.79 -2.80
C PHE A 114 -23.76 4.06 -1.67
N PRO A 115 -24.38 2.89 -1.97
CA PRO A 115 -25.16 2.15 -1.00
C PRO A 115 -24.29 1.67 0.16
N LEU A 116 -24.79 1.80 1.38
CA LEU A 116 -24.09 1.33 2.57
C LEU A 116 -25.02 0.70 3.59
N LEU A 117 -24.61 -0.45 4.08
CA LEU A 117 -25.34 -1.28 5.02
C LEU A 117 -24.47 -1.55 6.25
N PHE A 118 -24.90 -0.98 7.38
CA PHE A 118 -24.20 -1.13 8.66
C PHE A 118 -24.62 -2.43 9.37
N TYR A 119 -23.67 -3.35 9.54
CA TYR A 119 -23.74 -4.41 10.53
C TYR A 119 -23.13 -3.88 11.83
N ARG A 120 -23.88 -2.96 12.45
CA ARG A 120 -23.43 -2.21 13.63
C ARG A 120 -24.52 -2.09 14.70
N ASN A 121 -25.00 -3.23 15.18
CA ASN A 121 -25.89 -3.30 16.32
C ASN A 121 -25.11 -3.85 17.52
N ASP A 122 -24.95 -3.04 18.57
CA ASP A 122 -24.24 -3.43 19.81
C ASP A 122 -22.80 -3.94 19.58
N CYS A 123 -22.07 -3.29 18.67
CA CYS A 123 -20.69 -3.66 18.31
C CYS A 123 -19.67 -3.15 19.33
N ALA A 124 -18.45 -3.69 19.23
CA ALA A 124 -17.34 -3.37 20.12
C ALA A 124 -17.05 -1.86 20.22
N ASP A 125 -17.08 -1.12 19.10
CA ASP A 125 -16.77 0.32 19.09
C ASP A 125 -17.75 1.17 19.93
N MET A 126 -18.91 0.60 20.27
CA MET A 126 -19.93 1.22 21.13
C MET A 126 -19.73 0.93 22.62
N GLN A 127 -18.72 0.14 22.99
CA GLN A 127 -18.48 -0.33 24.35
C GLN A 127 -17.41 0.47 25.09
N ILE A 128 -16.85 1.51 24.46
CA ILE A 128 -15.87 2.38 25.12
C ILE A 128 -16.43 3.01 26.39
N LYS A 129 -15.58 3.12 27.39
CA LYS A 129 -15.87 3.68 28.72
C LYS A 129 -14.94 4.83 29.03
N SER A 130 -15.43 5.78 29.81
CA SER A 130 -14.70 7.01 30.15
C SER A 130 -13.49 6.75 31.05
N ASP A 131 -13.48 5.65 31.79
CA ASP A 131 -12.36 5.21 32.66
C ASP A 131 -11.21 4.55 31.90
N GLN A 132 -11.39 4.25 30.61
CA GLN A 132 -10.34 3.70 29.73
C GLN A 132 -9.39 4.78 29.18
N ILE A 133 -9.66 6.07 29.45
CA ILE A 133 -8.78 7.17 29.12
C ILE A 133 -8.55 8.04 30.37
N SER A 134 -7.29 8.30 30.69
CA SER A 134 -6.94 9.05 31.89
C SER A 134 -6.83 10.55 31.63
N PHE A 135 -6.84 11.33 32.71
CA PHE A 135 -6.52 12.76 32.65
C PHE A 135 -5.11 13.01 32.07
N THR A 136 -4.16 12.13 32.35
CA THR A 136 -2.77 12.24 31.87
C THR A 136 -2.70 12.04 30.36
N ASP A 137 -3.43 11.07 29.81
CA ASP A 137 -3.48 10.81 28.37
C ASP A 137 -4.00 12.06 27.62
N LEU A 138 -5.12 12.60 28.11
CA LEU A 138 -5.71 13.83 27.54
C LEU A 138 -4.77 15.03 27.69
N LYS A 139 -4.15 15.22 28.85
CA LYS A 139 -3.19 16.32 29.09
C LYS A 139 -1.95 16.20 28.20
N ASN A 140 -1.60 15.01 27.76
CA ASN A 140 -0.47 14.75 26.87
C ASN A 140 -0.84 14.84 25.36
N ALA A 141 -2.12 15.07 25.04
CA ALA A 141 -2.59 15.23 23.67
C ALA A 141 -2.90 16.70 23.33
N LYS A 142 -2.52 17.16 22.13
CA LYS A 142 -2.87 18.51 21.66
C LYS A 142 -4.38 18.64 21.45
N ALA A 143 -4.98 17.65 20.79
CA ALA A 143 -6.41 17.64 20.50
C ALA A 143 -7.08 16.27 20.72
N LEU A 144 -8.36 16.33 21.06
CA LEU A 144 -9.30 15.22 21.07
C LEU A 144 -10.34 15.45 19.96
N LEU A 145 -10.46 14.51 19.04
CA LEU A 145 -11.53 14.46 18.06
C LEU A 145 -12.67 13.58 18.56
N ILE A 146 -13.88 14.12 18.54
CA ILE A 146 -15.14 13.39 18.76
C ILE A 146 -16.00 13.46 17.50
N THR A 147 -16.88 12.47 17.32
CA THR A 147 -17.79 12.40 16.17
C THR A 147 -19.25 12.44 16.59
N GLY A 148 -20.11 12.96 15.72
CA GLY A 148 -21.56 12.96 15.91
C GLY A 148 -22.14 11.56 16.08
N THR A 149 -21.67 10.60 15.28
CA THR A 149 -22.01 9.17 15.47
C THR A 149 -21.68 8.67 16.88
N GLY A 150 -20.62 9.19 17.53
CA GLY A 150 -20.27 8.91 18.92
C GLY A 150 -21.31 9.36 19.96
N LEU A 151 -22.34 10.11 19.57
CA LEU A 151 -23.42 10.57 20.44
C LEU A 151 -24.75 9.83 20.20
N SER A 152 -24.77 8.88 19.24
CA SER A 152 -26.01 8.28 18.71
C SER A 152 -26.74 7.31 19.65
N THR A 153 -26.09 6.84 20.71
CA THR A 153 -26.71 6.00 21.73
C THR A 153 -26.47 6.56 23.12
N GLU A 154 -27.35 6.24 24.07
CA GLU A 154 -27.27 6.80 25.42
C GLU A 154 -25.94 6.48 26.12
N SER A 155 -25.46 5.24 26.00
CA SER A 155 -24.16 4.83 26.57
C SER A 155 -23.01 5.64 25.96
N MET A 156 -22.94 5.71 24.63
CA MET A 156 -21.87 6.43 23.94
C MET A 156 -21.92 7.94 24.16
N LYS A 157 -23.13 8.52 24.23
CA LYS A 157 -23.35 9.92 24.58
C LYS A 157 -22.80 10.23 25.97
N ASN A 158 -23.11 9.41 26.97
CA ASN A 158 -22.63 9.60 28.33
C ASN A 158 -21.11 9.47 28.42
N THR A 159 -20.53 8.42 27.82
CA THR A 159 -19.07 8.27 27.75
C THR A 159 -18.41 9.48 27.07
N THR A 160 -18.94 9.92 25.92
CA THR A 160 -18.38 11.06 25.18
C THR A 160 -18.42 12.34 25.99
N LEU A 161 -19.55 12.65 26.66
CA LEU A 161 -19.66 13.85 27.49
C LEU A 161 -18.68 13.82 28.68
N GLU A 162 -18.50 12.68 29.33
CA GLU A 162 -17.55 12.53 30.43
C GLU A 162 -16.10 12.77 29.96
N VAL A 163 -15.72 12.18 28.82
CA VAL A 163 -14.38 12.33 28.23
C VAL A 163 -14.15 13.78 27.77
N VAL A 164 -15.15 14.42 27.15
CA VAL A 164 -15.10 15.85 26.77
C VAL A 164 -14.91 16.73 28.00
N HIS A 165 -15.66 16.50 29.08
CA HIS A 165 -15.47 17.27 30.32
C HIS A 165 -14.10 17.04 30.95
N LEU A 166 -13.57 15.81 30.87
CA LEU A 166 -12.21 15.51 31.33
C LEU A 166 -11.15 16.22 30.46
N ALA A 167 -11.33 16.24 29.14
CA ALA A 167 -10.47 16.92 28.18
C ALA A 167 -10.45 18.43 28.41
N ARG A 168 -11.60 19.05 28.71
CA ARG A 168 -11.67 20.46 29.10
C ARG A 168 -10.87 20.75 30.37
N LYS A 169 -10.94 19.88 31.38
CA LYS A 169 -10.14 20.02 32.61
C LYS A 169 -8.63 19.85 32.33
N ALA A 170 -8.28 19.03 31.34
CA ALA A 170 -6.91 18.82 30.89
C ALA A 170 -6.42 19.90 29.91
N GLU A 171 -7.25 20.90 29.60
CA GLU A 171 -6.96 21.97 28.62
C GLU A 171 -6.61 21.40 27.22
N THR A 172 -7.20 20.28 26.85
CA THR A 172 -7.04 19.64 25.55
C THR A 172 -8.02 20.24 24.55
N THR A 173 -7.55 20.61 23.36
CA THR A 173 -8.38 21.17 22.29
C THR A 173 -9.42 20.15 21.85
N ILE A 174 -10.69 20.53 21.76
CA ILE A 174 -11.79 19.62 21.40
C ILE A 174 -12.28 19.92 19.99
N VAL A 175 -12.14 18.93 19.11
CA VAL A 175 -12.61 18.98 17.72
C VAL A 175 -13.86 18.13 17.59
N PHE A 176 -14.92 18.70 17.03
CA PHE A 176 -16.17 17.99 16.77
C PHE A 176 -16.44 17.89 15.28
N ASP A 177 -16.29 16.68 14.73
CA ASP A 177 -16.82 16.33 13.42
C ASP A 177 -18.28 15.90 13.57
N LEU A 178 -19.18 16.63 12.94
CA LEU A 178 -20.62 16.44 13.13
C LEU A 178 -21.11 15.07 12.63
N ASP A 179 -20.37 14.39 11.75
CA ASP A 179 -20.57 13.01 11.25
C ASP A 179 -21.98 12.47 11.48
N TYR A 180 -22.97 13.07 10.83
CA TYR A 180 -24.37 12.78 11.10
C TYR A 180 -24.86 11.66 10.18
N ARG A 181 -25.41 10.61 10.78
CA ARG A 181 -25.94 9.44 10.05
C ARG A 181 -27.30 9.04 10.61
N PRO A 182 -28.43 9.50 10.03
CA PRO A 182 -29.78 9.23 10.52
C PRO A 182 -30.06 7.78 10.94
N VAL A 183 -29.54 6.79 10.19
CA VAL A 183 -29.73 5.37 10.50
C VAL A 183 -29.12 4.96 11.84
N LEU A 184 -27.97 5.53 12.21
CA LEU A 184 -27.27 5.21 13.46
C LEU A 184 -27.98 5.84 14.66
N TRP A 185 -28.73 6.91 14.42
CA TRP A 185 -29.66 7.54 15.37
C TRP A 185 -31.05 6.87 15.40
N ARG A 186 -31.24 5.78 14.65
CA ARG A 186 -32.52 5.06 14.52
C ARG A 186 -33.67 5.93 13.98
N LEU A 187 -33.35 6.92 13.15
CA LEU A 187 -34.32 7.83 12.53
C LEU A 187 -34.82 7.33 11.17
N THR A 188 -34.15 6.33 10.59
CA THR A 188 -34.55 5.65 9.36
C THR A 188 -34.64 4.14 9.57
N VAL A 189 -35.21 3.43 8.60
CA VAL A 189 -35.29 1.96 8.64
C VAL A 189 -33.90 1.32 8.69
N ILE A 190 -33.79 0.21 9.42
CA ILE A 190 -32.56 -0.60 9.48
C ILE A 190 -32.19 -1.00 8.06
N GLY A 191 -30.98 -0.65 7.64
CA GLY A 191 -30.45 -0.90 6.29
C GLY A 191 -30.42 0.32 5.36
N ASN A 192 -31.11 1.42 5.69
CA ASN A 192 -30.99 2.66 4.91
C ASN A 192 -29.81 3.51 5.40
N GLY A 193 -28.59 3.06 5.10
CA GLY A 193 -27.36 3.80 5.43
C GLY A 193 -27.07 4.98 4.51
N GLU A 194 -27.65 5.00 3.32
CA GLU A 194 -27.42 6.04 2.30
C GLU A 194 -27.94 7.42 2.72
N SER A 195 -29.03 7.46 3.48
CA SER A 195 -29.66 8.72 3.91
C SER A 195 -28.68 9.59 4.69
N ARG A 196 -28.42 10.80 4.18
CA ARG A 196 -27.48 11.75 4.78
C ARG A 196 -28.12 12.77 5.70
N TYR A 197 -29.42 13.03 5.55
CA TYR A 197 -30.12 14.05 6.33
C TYR A 197 -31.52 13.60 6.73
N CYS A 198 -31.85 13.91 7.98
CA CYS A 198 -33.18 13.80 8.56
C CYS A 198 -33.23 14.82 9.70
N GLN A 199 -34.14 15.79 9.63
CA GLN A 199 -34.27 16.78 10.69
C GLN A 199 -34.83 16.11 11.96
N ASN A 200 -34.21 16.37 13.11
CA ASN A 200 -34.65 15.81 14.38
C ASN A 200 -34.28 16.72 15.55
N GLU A 201 -35.26 17.06 16.38
CA GLU A 201 -35.07 17.99 17.51
C GLU A 201 -34.20 17.37 18.61
N TYR A 202 -34.32 16.07 18.90
CA TYR A 202 -33.51 15.41 19.91
C TYR A 202 -32.02 15.41 19.52
N VAL A 203 -31.69 15.04 18.27
CA VAL A 203 -30.30 15.11 17.77
C VAL A 203 -29.76 16.53 17.87
N THR A 204 -30.58 17.52 17.46
CA THR A 204 -30.23 18.95 17.58
C THR A 204 -29.88 19.32 19.02
N GLN A 205 -30.72 18.95 19.98
CA GLN A 205 -30.51 19.23 21.40
C GLN A 205 -29.22 18.57 21.92
N VAL A 206 -28.95 17.32 21.54
CA VAL A 206 -27.71 16.61 21.92
C VAL A 206 -26.48 17.32 21.35
N TYR A 207 -26.47 17.68 20.06
CA TYR A 207 -25.35 18.42 19.47
C TYR A 207 -25.16 19.77 20.18
N GLN A 208 -26.25 20.50 20.41
CA GLN A 208 -26.22 21.81 21.06
C GLN A 208 -25.74 21.81 22.51
N GLN A 209 -25.77 20.66 23.20
CA GLN A 209 -25.14 20.49 24.52
C GLN A 209 -23.60 20.41 24.42
N VAL A 210 -23.08 19.88 23.31
CA VAL A 210 -21.64 19.66 23.09
C VAL A 210 -20.98 20.90 22.48
N LEU A 211 -21.67 21.65 21.61
CA LEU A 211 -21.12 22.83 20.91
C LEU A 211 -20.33 23.82 21.81
N PRO A 212 -20.80 24.19 23.02
CA PRO A 212 -20.08 25.15 23.88
C PRO A 212 -18.74 24.61 24.43
N LEU A 213 -18.52 23.29 24.34
CA LEU A 213 -17.32 22.61 24.84
C LEU A 213 -16.27 22.45 23.74
N CYS A 214 -16.61 22.72 22.48
CA CYS A 214 -15.73 22.51 21.35
C CYS A 214 -14.88 23.74 21.04
N ASP A 215 -13.67 23.51 20.54
CA ASP A 215 -12.74 24.52 20.05
C ASP A 215 -12.69 24.55 18.50
N LEU A 216 -13.24 23.53 17.84
CA LEU A 216 -13.44 23.45 16.39
C LEU A 216 -14.68 22.60 16.06
N ILE A 217 -15.53 23.08 15.14
CA ILE A 217 -16.70 22.35 14.64
C ILE A 217 -16.59 22.20 13.13
N VAL A 218 -16.78 20.99 12.61
CA VAL A 218 -16.69 20.69 11.18
C VAL A 218 -17.90 19.86 10.73
N GLY A 219 -18.53 20.24 9.61
CA GLY A 219 -19.67 19.52 9.06
C GLY A 219 -19.96 19.87 7.61
N THR A 220 -20.73 19.03 6.91
CA THR A 220 -21.36 19.41 5.62
C THR A 220 -22.49 20.42 5.84
N GLU A 221 -23.05 20.97 4.77
CA GLU A 221 -24.21 21.86 4.85
C GLU A 221 -25.37 21.20 5.62
N GLU A 222 -25.67 19.93 5.35
CA GLU A 222 -26.70 19.16 6.04
C GLU A 222 -26.38 18.90 7.52
N GLU A 223 -25.11 18.63 7.82
CA GLU A 223 -24.64 18.41 9.19
C GLU A 223 -24.72 19.70 10.02
N ILE A 224 -24.42 20.86 9.44
CA ILE A 224 -24.59 22.15 10.10
C ILE A 224 -26.09 22.45 10.34
N CYS A 225 -26.96 22.10 9.38
CA CYS A 225 -28.40 22.24 9.54
C CYS A 225 -28.96 21.46 10.74
N ILE A 226 -28.55 20.20 10.93
CA ILE A 226 -28.98 19.42 12.11
C ILE A 226 -28.40 19.98 13.42
N ALA A 227 -27.15 20.47 13.43
CA ALA A 227 -26.56 21.09 14.63
C ALA A 227 -27.24 22.41 15.01
N GLY A 228 -27.63 23.21 14.01
CA GLY A 228 -28.30 24.49 14.19
C GLY A 228 -29.81 24.39 14.40
N GLY A 229 -30.43 23.24 14.10
CA GLY A 229 -31.86 23.01 14.28
C GLY A 229 -32.74 23.67 13.21
N SER A 230 -32.19 24.01 12.04
CA SER A 230 -32.91 24.62 10.93
C SER A 230 -32.50 23.96 9.61
N ASN A 231 -33.39 23.95 8.62
CA ASN A 231 -33.04 23.52 7.25
C ASN A 231 -32.35 24.63 6.44
N ASP A 232 -32.30 25.85 6.99
CA ASP A 232 -31.57 26.97 6.42
C ASP A 232 -30.18 27.05 7.05
N ILE A 233 -29.14 27.03 6.21
CA ILE A 233 -27.73 27.01 6.63
C ILE A 233 -27.33 28.30 7.38
N GLU A 234 -27.81 29.46 6.95
CA GLU A 234 -27.46 30.74 7.57
C GLU A 234 -28.14 30.87 8.94
N VAL A 235 -29.41 30.46 9.05
CA VAL A 235 -30.11 30.38 10.34
C VAL A 235 -29.41 29.39 11.27
N SER A 236 -28.97 28.25 10.74
CA SER A 236 -28.27 27.22 11.51
C SER A 236 -26.93 27.73 12.05
N LEU A 237 -26.15 28.44 11.22
CA LEU A 237 -24.91 29.08 11.63
C LEU A 237 -25.14 30.13 12.72
N ILE A 238 -26.20 30.93 12.62
CA ILE A 238 -26.60 31.89 13.67
C ILE A 238 -26.91 31.16 14.99
N ASN A 239 -27.70 30.08 14.93
CA ASN A 239 -28.09 29.30 16.10
C ASN A 239 -26.89 28.61 16.77
N ILE A 240 -25.95 28.07 15.99
CA ILE A 240 -24.70 27.50 16.51
C ILE A 240 -23.87 28.61 17.15
N ARG A 241 -23.76 29.78 16.50
CA ARG A 241 -22.97 30.91 17.00
C ARG A 241 -23.47 31.45 18.34
N GLN A 242 -24.77 31.36 18.64
CA GLN A 242 -25.31 31.72 19.96
C GLN A 242 -24.79 30.84 21.10
N ARG A 243 -24.16 29.70 20.78
CA ARG A 243 -23.71 28.69 21.76
C ARG A 243 -22.20 28.59 21.88
N THR A 244 -21.45 29.04 20.89
CA THR A 244 -19.98 28.86 20.86
C THR A 244 -19.27 29.89 20.00
N ASP A 245 -18.07 30.27 20.42
CA ASP A 245 -17.13 31.11 19.68
C ASP A 245 -16.16 30.31 18.81
N ALA A 246 -16.24 28.98 18.81
CA ALA A 246 -15.38 28.12 18.00
C ALA A 246 -15.48 28.43 16.48
N PRO A 247 -14.38 28.31 15.72
CA PRO A 247 -14.44 28.29 14.26
C PRO A 247 -15.35 27.16 13.77
N ILE A 248 -16.17 27.45 12.76
CA ILE A 248 -17.06 26.48 12.11
C ILE A 248 -16.57 26.30 10.68
N VAL A 249 -16.22 25.06 10.31
CA VAL A 249 -15.81 24.69 8.96
C VAL A 249 -16.98 23.98 8.27
N VAL A 250 -17.45 24.55 7.17
CA VAL A 250 -18.54 24.00 6.35
C VAL A 250 -17.94 23.38 5.10
N LYS A 251 -18.09 22.06 4.95
CA LYS A 251 -17.72 21.27 3.77
C LYS A 251 -18.79 21.47 2.69
N LEU A 252 -18.40 21.91 1.50
CA LEU A 252 -19.30 22.25 0.38
C LEU A 252 -19.15 21.28 -0.81
N GLY A 253 -18.67 20.05 -0.56
CA GLY A 253 -18.39 19.05 -1.59
C GLY A 253 -17.40 19.56 -2.64
N GLU A 254 -17.73 19.41 -3.92
CA GLU A 254 -16.92 19.88 -5.06
C GLU A 254 -16.64 21.40 -5.06
N LYS A 255 -17.39 22.18 -4.28
CA LYS A 255 -17.22 23.64 -4.15
C LYS A 255 -16.19 24.03 -3.08
N GLY A 256 -15.53 23.06 -2.45
CA GLY A 256 -14.49 23.28 -1.45
C GLY A 256 -15.06 23.44 -0.04
N ALA A 257 -14.62 24.47 0.68
CA ALA A 257 -15.04 24.69 2.07
C ALA A 257 -15.04 26.17 2.46
N ARG A 258 -15.79 26.48 3.52
CA ARG A 258 -15.83 27.80 4.17
C ARG A 258 -15.50 27.68 5.64
N VAL A 259 -14.77 28.68 6.17
CA VAL A 259 -14.49 28.79 7.61
C VAL A 259 -15.08 30.07 8.17
N HIS A 260 -15.93 29.92 9.18
CA HIS A 260 -16.60 31.00 9.89
C HIS A 260 -15.95 31.18 11.27
N PHE A 261 -15.31 32.31 11.50
CA PHE A 261 -14.58 32.61 12.74
C PHE A 261 -15.39 33.34 13.82
N GLY A 262 -16.65 33.67 13.53
CA GLY A 262 -17.51 34.51 14.36
C GLY A 262 -17.81 35.87 13.72
N THR A 263 -18.75 36.61 14.31
CA THR A 263 -19.17 37.94 13.83
C THR A 263 -17.95 38.87 13.72
N ASP A 264 -17.81 39.56 12.59
CA ASP A 264 -16.72 40.50 12.28
C ASP A 264 -15.29 39.93 12.12
N LYS A 265 -15.10 38.62 12.27
CA LYS A 265 -13.78 37.95 12.15
C LYS A 265 -13.46 37.42 10.75
N GLY A 266 -14.32 37.71 9.79
CA GLY A 266 -14.15 37.34 8.38
C GLY A 266 -14.61 35.92 8.03
N LEU A 267 -14.69 35.68 6.72
CA LEU A 267 -15.02 34.40 6.10
C LEU A 267 -13.82 33.97 5.26
N LEU A 268 -13.29 32.77 5.50
CA LEU A 268 -12.32 32.16 4.60
C LEU A 268 -13.07 31.23 3.65
N GLN A 269 -12.91 31.43 2.35
CA GLN A 269 -13.39 30.52 1.32
C GLN A 269 -12.19 29.88 0.63
N ALA A 270 -12.11 28.55 0.68
CA ALA A 270 -11.00 27.80 0.12
C ALA A 270 -11.31 27.33 -1.31
N LYS A 271 -10.28 27.28 -2.15
CA LYS A 271 -10.36 26.73 -3.51
C LYS A 271 -10.65 25.23 -3.45
N SER A 272 -11.46 24.73 -4.39
CA SER A 272 -11.65 23.29 -4.59
C SER A 272 -10.61 22.71 -5.55
N PHE A 273 -10.49 21.39 -5.56
CA PHE A 273 -9.70 20.61 -6.50
C PHE A 273 -10.65 19.71 -7.30
N PRO A 274 -11.18 20.17 -8.44
CA PRO A 274 -11.95 19.33 -9.36
C PRO A 274 -11.20 18.06 -9.76
N VAL A 275 -11.86 16.91 -9.63
CA VAL A 275 -11.34 15.57 -9.98
C VAL A 275 -12.49 14.67 -10.44
N GLU A 276 -12.18 13.58 -11.14
CA GLU A 276 -13.19 12.57 -11.47
C GLU A 276 -13.49 11.69 -10.24
N VAL A 277 -14.78 11.52 -9.94
CA VAL A 277 -15.23 10.79 -8.75
C VAL A 277 -15.41 9.31 -9.10
N LEU A 278 -14.63 8.47 -8.42
CA LEU A 278 -14.86 7.03 -8.34
C LEU A 278 -15.74 6.68 -7.14
N ASN A 279 -15.41 7.21 -5.96
CA ASN A 279 -16.10 6.90 -4.71
C ASN A 279 -16.15 8.08 -3.73
N VAL A 280 -17.34 8.64 -3.46
CA VAL A 280 -17.45 9.78 -2.53
C VAL A 280 -17.26 9.41 -1.06
N LEU A 281 -17.32 8.12 -0.72
CA LEU A 281 -17.23 7.66 0.66
C LEU A 281 -15.82 7.89 1.20
N GLY A 282 -15.74 8.58 2.34
CA GLY A 282 -14.47 8.93 2.97
C GLY A 282 -13.91 10.29 2.63
N ALA A 283 -14.53 11.04 1.70
CA ALA A 283 -14.09 12.41 1.37
C ALA A 283 -14.02 13.32 2.61
N GLY A 284 -15.00 13.20 3.51
CA GLY A 284 -15.04 13.94 4.77
C GLY A 284 -13.92 13.55 5.74
N ASP A 285 -13.58 12.26 5.82
CA ASP A 285 -12.51 11.76 6.70
C ASP A 285 -11.14 12.19 6.16
N GLY A 286 -10.94 12.15 4.83
CA GLY A 286 -9.77 12.72 4.16
C GLY A 286 -9.65 14.22 4.40
N PHE A 287 -10.76 14.96 4.28
CA PHE A 287 -10.82 16.40 4.58
C PHE A 287 -10.40 16.69 6.03
N MET A 288 -10.95 15.96 7.00
CA MET A 288 -10.59 16.09 8.40
C MET A 288 -9.11 15.80 8.66
N SER A 289 -8.57 14.77 8.00
CA SER A 289 -7.14 14.41 8.09
C SER A 289 -6.24 15.56 7.63
N GLY A 290 -6.53 16.14 6.46
CA GLY A 290 -5.78 17.28 5.91
C GLY A 290 -5.92 18.55 6.77
N LEU A 291 -7.14 18.85 7.23
CA LEU A 291 -7.42 20.02 8.07
C LEU A 291 -6.64 19.95 9.39
N LEU A 292 -6.73 18.82 10.10
CA LEU A 292 -6.09 18.64 11.39
C LEU A 292 -4.57 18.54 11.27
N SER A 293 -4.07 17.89 10.21
CA SER A 293 -2.63 17.88 9.90
C SER A 293 -2.08 19.30 9.75
N GLY A 294 -2.75 20.15 8.96
CA GLY A 294 -2.35 21.56 8.82
C GLY A 294 -2.41 22.33 10.14
N LEU A 295 -3.55 22.29 10.83
CA LEU A 295 -3.77 23.08 12.05
C LEU A 295 -2.83 22.66 13.19
N LEU A 296 -2.68 21.36 13.48
CA LEU A 296 -1.91 20.86 14.62
C LEU A 296 -0.38 20.92 14.39
N GLN A 297 0.05 21.14 13.15
CA GLN A 297 1.43 21.49 12.80
C GLN A 297 1.67 23.01 12.76
N GLY A 298 0.68 23.82 13.15
CA GLY A 298 0.79 25.28 13.24
C GLY A 298 0.78 26.00 11.89
N LYS A 299 0.21 25.38 10.84
CA LYS A 299 0.00 26.05 9.54
C LYS A 299 -1.13 27.07 9.64
N SER A 300 -1.22 27.98 8.66
CA SER A 300 -2.32 28.92 8.58
C SER A 300 -3.64 28.22 8.20
N TRP A 301 -4.78 28.87 8.46
CA TRP A 301 -6.09 28.35 8.07
C TRP A 301 -6.20 28.13 6.56
N GLU A 302 -5.63 29.01 5.75
CA GLU A 302 -5.61 28.87 4.30
C GLU A 302 -4.88 27.59 3.88
N GLN A 303 -3.71 27.34 4.47
CA GLN A 303 -2.94 26.12 4.20
C GLN A 303 -3.67 24.86 4.70
N ALA A 304 -4.21 24.90 5.91
CA ALA A 304 -4.92 23.76 6.49
C ALA A 304 -6.17 23.39 5.69
N VAL A 305 -6.96 24.36 5.23
CA VAL A 305 -8.14 24.07 4.41
C VAL A 305 -7.75 23.68 2.97
N THR A 306 -6.59 24.13 2.48
CA THR A 306 -6.04 23.65 1.19
C THR A 306 -5.69 22.16 1.29
N TYR A 307 -5.01 21.75 2.37
CA TYR A 307 -4.73 20.33 2.65
C TYR A 307 -6.02 19.53 2.79
N ALA A 308 -7.00 20.08 3.52
CA ALA A 308 -8.31 19.45 3.68
C ALA A 308 -9.02 19.19 2.34
N ASN A 309 -9.14 20.21 1.48
CA ASN A 309 -9.77 20.05 0.18
C ASN A 309 -9.00 19.10 -0.74
N ALA A 310 -7.67 19.16 -0.75
CA ALA A 310 -6.83 18.29 -1.56
C ALA A 310 -6.93 16.81 -1.12
N CYS A 311 -6.87 16.53 0.19
CA CYS A 311 -7.08 15.18 0.71
C CYS A 311 -8.48 14.65 0.37
N GLY A 312 -9.53 15.47 0.56
CA GLY A 312 -10.89 15.10 0.20
C GLY A 312 -11.03 14.77 -1.29
N ALA A 313 -10.39 15.56 -2.16
CA ALA A 313 -10.38 15.31 -3.60
C ALA A 313 -9.64 14.01 -3.97
N LEU A 314 -8.46 13.76 -3.42
CA LEU A 314 -7.71 12.53 -3.73
C LEU A 314 -8.38 11.25 -3.21
N VAL A 315 -9.08 11.31 -2.09
CA VAL A 315 -9.82 10.14 -1.58
C VAL A 315 -10.89 9.71 -2.57
N VAL A 316 -11.60 10.65 -3.20
CA VAL A 316 -12.73 10.32 -4.06
C VAL A 316 -12.35 9.73 -5.42
N THR A 317 -11.08 9.79 -5.81
CA THR A 317 -10.57 9.19 -7.05
C THR A 317 -10.26 7.69 -6.91
N ARG A 318 -10.40 7.11 -5.72
CA ARG A 318 -9.95 5.75 -5.38
C ARG A 318 -11.06 4.89 -4.77
N HIS A 319 -10.77 3.59 -4.63
CA HIS A 319 -11.76 2.56 -4.30
C HIS A 319 -12.25 2.59 -2.85
N GLY A 320 -11.37 2.73 -1.85
CA GLY A 320 -11.73 2.72 -0.41
C GLY A 320 -11.44 4.06 0.27
N CYS A 321 -11.78 4.19 1.57
CA CYS A 321 -11.49 5.42 2.34
C CYS A 321 -10.06 5.46 2.91
N ALA A 322 -9.80 4.82 4.06
CA ALA A 322 -8.48 4.79 4.70
C ALA A 322 -7.32 4.50 3.72
N PRO A 323 -7.38 3.46 2.85
CA PRO A 323 -6.30 3.20 1.90
C PRO A 323 -6.08 4.32 0.90
N ALA A 324 -7.10 5.12 0.58
CA ALA A 324 -7.02 6.19 -0.42
C ALA A 324 -6.50 7.53 0.11
N ILE A 325 -6.50 7.74 1.43
CA ILE A 325 -6.00 8.98 2.02
C ILE A 325 -4.53 9.17 1.62
N PRO A 326 -4.15 10.33 1.06
CA PRO A 326 -2.80 10.51 0.53
C PRO A 326 -1.75 10.53 1.63
N TYR A 327 -0.53 10.13 1.28
CA TYR A 327 0.63 10.37 2.12
C TYR A 327 1.11 11.82 2.00
N LYS A 328 1.92 12.28 2.95
CA LYS A 328 2.41 13.67 2.97
C LYS A 328 3.08 14.10 1.66
N GLU A 329 3.99 13.29 1.16
CA GLU A 329 4.75 13.56 -0.08
C GLU A 329 3.84 13.60 -1.31
N GLU A 330 2.88 12.68 -1.36
CA GLU A 330 1.86 12.61 -2.41
C GLU A 330 0.95 13.84 -2.40
N LEU A 331 0.48 14.26 -1.22
CA LEU A 331 -0.36 15.44 -1.06
C LEU A 331 0.38 16.72 -1.47
N ASP A 332 1.63 16.86 -1.04
CA ASP A 332 2.45 18.04 -1.37
C ASP A 332 2.71 18.13 -2.88
N TYR A 333 3.03 17.00 -3.52
CA TYR A 333 3.19 16.91 -4.97
C TYR A 333 1.89 17.29 -5.71
N PHE A 334 0.75 16.73 -5.29
CA PHE A 334 -0.55 17.05 -5.87
C PHE A 334 -0.84 18.55 -5.80
N ILE A 335 -0.72 19.17 -4.63
CA ILE A 335 -1.02 20.59 -4.44
C ILE A 335 -0.09 21.49 -5.26
N GLN A 336 1.21 21.15 -5.30
CA GLN A 336 2.21 21.95 -6.01
C GLN A 336 1.97 21.98 -7.52
N GLU A 337 1.63 20.84 -8.11
CA GLU A 337 1.53 20.70 -9.56
C GLU A 337 0.12 21.03 -10.09
N TYR A 338 -0.92 20.98 -9.25
CA TYR A 338 -2.32 21.15 -9.69
C TYR A 338 -2.62 22.46 -10.42
N GLU A 339 -1.97 23.58 -10.04
CA GLU A 339 -2.18 24.86 -10.75
C GLU A 339 -1.63 24.85 -12.20
N HIS A 340 -0.67 23.97 -12.49
CA HIS A 340 -0.08 23.80 -13.82
C HIS A 340 -0.76 22.68 -14.61
N ASP A 341 -1.15 21.59 -13.94
CA ASP A 341 -1.83 20.44 -14.51
C ASP A 341 -3.02 20.00 -13.64
N PRO A 342 -4.25 20.44 -13.96
CA PRO A 342 -5.46 20.04 -13.23
C PRO A 342 -5.76 18.53 -13.32
N GLU A 343 -5.16 17.79 -14.26
CA GLU A 343 -5.33 16.33 -14.41
C GLU A 343 -4.27 15.51 -13.65
N ILE A 344 -3.40 16.17 -12.87
CA ILE A 344 -2.31 15.53 -12.13
C ILE A 344 -2.78 14.42 -11.17
N TRP A 345 -4.04 14.47 -10.72
CA TRP A 345 -4.67 13.43 -9.90
C TRP A 345 -4.68 12.05 -10.59
N SER A 346 -4.65 12.01 -11.92
CA SER A 346 -4.64 10.80 -12.74
C SER A 346 -3.23 10.38 -13.19
N SER A 347 -2.20 11.15 -12.81
CA SER A 347 -0.84 10.91 -13.28
C SER A 347 -0.24 9.62 -12.75
N SER A 348 0.61 8.99 -13.56
CA SER A 348 1.40 7.82 -13.16
C SER A 348 2.34 8.14 -12.01
N GLN A 349 2.92 9.34 -11.97
CA GLN A 349 3.80 9.80 -10.90
C GLN A 349 3.09 9.84 -9.55
N LEU A 350 1.89 10.43 -9.48
CA LEU A 350 1.10 10.50 -8.24
C LEU A 350 0.68 9.10 -7.78
N THR A 351 0.29 8.24 -8.72
CA THR A 351 -0.01 6.83 -8.45
C THR A 351 1.21 6.09 -7.88
N GLN A 352 2.40 6.30 -8.46
CA GLN A 352 3.65 5.71 -7.98
C GLN A 352 4.02 6.19 -6.58
N LEU A 353 3.83 7.48 -6.26
CA LEU A 353 4.06 8.01 -4.91
C LEU A 353 3.15 7.31 -3.89
N HIS A 354 1.86 7.19 -4.22
CA HIS A 354 0.90 6.50 -3.36
C HIS A 354 1.26 5.03 -3.17
N GLU A 355 1.56 4.33 -4.27
CA GLU A 355 1.92 2.91 -4.22
C GLU A 355 3.22 2.66 -3.48
N LYS A 356 4.27 3.45 -3.71
CA LYS A 356 5.57 3.30 -3.03
C LYS A 356 5.40 3.39 -1.51
N LEU A 357 4.64 4.37 -1.05
CA LEU A 357 4.44 4.62 0.38
C LEU A 357 3.46 3.62 1.01
N SER A 358 2.47 3.15 0.25
CA SER A 358 1.57 2.05 0.63
C SER A 358 2.25 0.67 0.66
N LYS A 359 3.24 0.45 -0.23
CA LYS A 359 3.98 -0.81 -0.40
C LYS A 359 5.16 -0.99 0.54
N ASN A 360 5.61 0.06 1.24
CA ASN A 360 6.67 0.00 2.25
C ASN A 360 6.35 -0.87 3.47
N GLN A 361 5.23 -1.62 3.47
CA GLN A 361 4.75 -2.39 4.62
C GLN A 361 4.26 -3.82 4.28
N LYS A 362 4.48 -4.31 3.04
CA LYS A 362 4.37 -5.74 2.69
C LYS A 362 5.55 -6.15 1.80
N THR A 363 6.14 -7.30 2.09
CA THR A 363 7.17 -7.94 1.27
C THR A 363 6.62 -8.25 -0.12
N GLN A 364 6.88 -7.37 -1.09
CA GLN A 364 6.33 -7.49 -2.45
C GLN A 364 7.00 -8.66 -3.18
N LEU A 365 6.26 -9.75 -3.42
CA LEU A 365 6.81 -10.90 -4.15
C LEU A 365 7.13 -10.54 -5.61
N LEU A 366 6.26 -9.83 -6.34
CA LEU A 366 6.53 -9.34 -7.71
C LEU A 366 6.84 -7.84 -7.72
N ILE A 367 8.10 -7.49 -7.92
CA ILE A 367 8.60 -6.11 -8.04
C ILE A 367 8.55 -5.69 -9.51
N LYS A 368 7.84 -4.59 -9.79
CA LYS A 368 7.63 -4.02 -11.13
C LYS A 368 8.67 -2.94 -11.43
N ASN A 369 9.30 -2.97 -12.61
CA ASN A 369 10.22 -1.92 -13.08
C ASN A 369 9.92 -1.49 -14.53
N PRO A 370 8.73 -0.94 -14.81
CA PRO A 370 8.27 -0.70 -16.20
C PRO A 370 9.15 0.27 -16.99
N CYS A 371 9.90 1.15 -16.32
CA CYS A 371 10.81 2.10 -16.94
C CYS A 371 12.25 1.58 -17.08
N GLY A 372 12.52 0.33 -16.68
CA GLY A 372 13.87 -0.22 -16.61
C GLY A 372 14.71 0.42 -15.50
N PHE A 373 16.02 0.47 -15.74
CA PHE A 373 17.02 0.89 -14.74
C PHE A 373 17.79 2.12 -15.21
N ALA A 374 18.09 3.02 -14.28
CA ALA A 374 18.88 4.22 -14.53
C ALA A 374 20.38 3.89 -14.62
N ASP A 375 21.20 4.83 -15.09
CA ASP A 375 22.65 4.70 -15.03
C ASP A 375 23.13 4.59 -13.57
N GLY A 376 24.09 3.71 -13.31
CA GLY A 376 24.59 3.38 -11.98
C GLY A 376 23.98 2.11 -11.39
N LEU A 377 24.12 1.96 -10.07
CA LEU A 377 23.63 0.78 -9.33
C LEU A 377 22.16 0.99 -8.91
N ASN A 378 21.30 0.09 -9.36
CA ASN A 378 19.87 0.09 -9.05
C ASN A 378 19.56 -1.13 -8.18
N SER A 379 19.35 -0.91 -6.88
CA SER A 379 18.93 -1.97 -5.96
C SER A 379 17.48 -2.35 -6.22
N ILE A 380 17.22 -3.64 -6.46
CA ILE A 380 15.89 -4.18 -6.76
C ILE A 380 15.37 -4.96 -5.55
N VAL A 381 16.21 -5.84 -4.99
CA VAL A 381 15.91 -6.65 -3.79
C VAL A 381 17.06 -6.44 -2.80
N THR A 382 16.75 -6.25 -1.53
CA THR A 382 17.73 -6.16 -0.44
C THR A 382 17.54 -7.34 0.52
N MET A 383 18.62 -7.86 1.11
CA MET A 383 18.51 -8.93 2.12
C MET A 383 17.66 -8.53 3.34
N GLN A 384 17.57 -7.24 3.66
CA GLN A 384 16.80 -6.74 4.81
C GLN A 384 15.28 -6.76 4.55
N ASP A 385 14.87 -6.47 3.31
CA ASP A 385 13.46 -6.30 2.94
C ASP A 385 12.93 -7.49 2.12
N SER A 386 13.70 -8.57 2.01
CA SER A 386 13.41 -9.75 1.20
C SER A 386 13.21 -11.01 2.07
N PRO A 387 12.25 -11.89 1.73
CA PRO A 387 12.11 -13.17 2.42
C PRO A 387 13.15 -14.19 1.93
N THR A 388 13.97 -13.83 0.94
CA THR A 388 14.93 -14.75 0.29
C THR A 388 16.33 -14.70 0.89
N ALA A 389 16.64 -13.68 1.69
CA ALA A 389 17.98 -13.40 2.19
C ALA A 389 19.05 -13.35 1.08
N MET A 390 18.66 -12.80 -0.07
CA MET A 390 19.53 -12.43 -1.18
C MET A 390 19.30 -10.95 -1.53
N SER A 391 20.36 -10.29 -2.01
CA SER A 391 20.22 -8.99 -2.68
C SER A 391 20.29 -9.17 -4.19
N PHE A 392 19.58 -8.31 -4.91
CA PHE A 392 19.56 -8.28 -6.37
C PHE A 392 19.58 -6.85 -6.88
N SER A 393 20.50 -6.55 -7.80
CA SER A 393 20.66 -5.22 -8.37
C SER A 393 20.94 -5.26 -9.87
N SER A 394 20.56 -4.20 -10.58
CA SER A 394 21.02 -3.93 -11.95
C SER A 394 22.03 -2.79 -11.93
N LEU A 395 23.22 -3.04 -12.46
CA LEU A 395 24.29 -2.07 -12.63
C LEU A 395 24.39 -1.68 -14.10
N LYS A 396 24.04 -0.43 -14.43
CA LYS A 396 24.24 0.13 -15.76
C LYS A 396 25.45 1.05 -15.77
N LEU A 397 26.39 0.79 -16.67
CA LEU A 397 27.58 1.60 -16.83
C LEU A 397 27.66 2.13 -18.25
N ASN A 398 27.98 3.41 -18.37
CA ASN A 398 28.35 4.03 -19.63
C ASN A 398 29.81 3.70 -19.95
N LYS A 399 30.15 3.70 -21.25
CA LYS A 399 31.52 3.49 -21.72
C LYS A 399 32.54 4.33 -20.93
N GLY A 400 33.60 3.66 -20.46
CA GLY A 400 34.71 4.24 -19.71
C GLY A 400 34.47 4.33 -18.20
N GLN A 401 33.26 4.06 -17.72
CA GLN A 401 33.00 3.96 -16.29
C GLN A 401 33.55 2.65 -15.72
N SER A 402 33.86 2.66 -14.44
CA SER A 402 34.26 1.47 -13.69
C SER A 402 33.45 1.37 -12.40
N HIS A 403 33.29 0.16 -11.91
CA HIS A 403 32.58 -0.12 -10.67
C HIS A 403 33.35 -1.18 -9.87
N GLN A 404 33.57 -0.91 -8.60
CA GLN A 404 34.13 -1.89 -7.66
C GLN A 404 32.98 -2.63 -7.00
N PHE A 405 33.00 -3.96 -7.06
CA PHE A 405 31.96 -4.78 -6.45
C PHE A 405 32.04 -4.77 -4.92
N ASN A 406 30.91 -5.01 -4.28
CA ASN A 406 30.82 -5.14 -2.84
C ASN A 406 31.54 -6.39 -2.37
N SER A 407 32.57 -6.21 -1.55
CA SER A 407 33.36 -7.32 -1.00
C SER A 407 32.78 -7.89 0.31
N SER A 408 31.64 -7.40 0.80
CA SER A 408 31.08 -7.86 2.07
C SER A 408 30.37 -9.22 1.97
N TYR A 409 29.98 -9.64 0.76
CA TYR A 409 29.15 -10.81 0.51
C TYR A 409 29.79 -11.73 -0.53
N GLU A 410 29.31 -12.97 -0.59
CA GLU A 410 29.43 -13.74 -1.83
C GLU A 410 28.57 -13.06 -2.90
N PHE A 411 29.08 -12.97 -4.14
CA PHE A 411 28.30 -12.43 -5.24
C PHE A 411 28.57 -13.10 -6.58
N ALA A 412 27.58 -13.02 -7.47
CA ALA A 412 27.67 -13.33 -8.88
C ALA A 412 27.29 -12.09 -9.71
N ALA A 413 28.16 -11.69 -10.64
CA ALA A 413 27.97 -10.58 -11.55
C ALA A 413 27.81 -11.09 -12.99
N LEU A 414 26.57 -11.12 -13.48
CA LEU A 414 26.21 -11.60 -14.80
C LEU A 414 26.16 -10.44 -15.81
N LEU A 415 26.97 -10.54 -16.87
CA LEU A 415 26.90 -9.59 -17.99
C LEU A 415 25.63 -9.87 -18.82
N MET A 416 24.71 -8.91 -18.86
CA MET A 416 23.51 -8.99 -19.70
C MET A 416 23.82 -8.57 -21.12
N THR A 417 24.40 -7.37 -21.26
CA THR A 417 24.77 -6.78 -22.55
C THR A 417 25.98 -5.88 -22.41
N GLY A 418 26.71 -5.70 -23.51
CA GLY A 418 27.85 -4.81 -23.62
C GLY A 418 29.19 -5.55 -23.59
N LYS A 419 30.25 -4.76 -23.58
CA LYS A 419 31.65 -5.21 -23.57
C LYS A 419 32.35 -4.64 -22.36
N VAL A 420 33.00 -5.50 -21.57
CA VAL A 420 33.60 -5.12 -20.28
C VAL A 420 34.94 -5.80 -20.05
N VAL A 421 35.72 -5.26 -19.12
CA VAL A 421 36.88 -5.94 -18.53
C VAL A 421 36.57 -6.22 -17.07
N PHE A 422 36.50 -7.50 -16.70
CA PHE A 422 36.44 -7.91 -15.29
C PHE A 422 37.86 -8.00 -14.72
N GLN A 423 38.08 -7.42 -13.55
CA GLN A 423 39.32 -7.50 -12.79
C GLN A 423 39.05 -8.20 -11.46
N TYR A 424 39.75 -9.28 -11.19
CA TYR A 424 39.54 -10.11 -9.99
C TYR A 424 40.79 -10.95 -9.72
N GLY A 425 41.17 -11.14 -8.45
CA GLY A 425 42.45 -11.76 -8.10
C GLY A 425 43.63 -11.13 -8.85
N SER A 426 44.38 -11.97 -9.58
CA SER A 426 45.48 -11.54 -10.48
C SER A 426 45.06 -11.45 -11.95
N TYR A 427 43.77 -11.58 -12.26
CA TYR A 427 43.24 -11.68 -13.61
C TYR A 427 42.61 -10.37 -14.07
N SER A 428 42.70 -10.12 -15.38
CA SER A 428 42.01 -9.04 -16.09
C SER A 428 41.52 -9.61 -17.42
N GLN A 429 40.21 -9.80 -17.56
CA GLN A 429 39.63 -10.50 -18.71
C GLN A 429 38.58 -9.64 -19.40
N GLU A 430 38.77 -9.44 -20.70
CA GLU A 430 37.81 -8.77 -21.59
C GLU A 430 36.76 -9.77 -22.06
N VAL A 431 35.48 -9.43 -21.91
CA VAL A 431 34.34 -10.23 -22.37
C VAL A 431 33.28 -9.34 -23.01
N GLU A 432 32.50 -9.94 -23.91
CA GLU A 432 31.44 -9.25 -24.65
C GLU A 432 30.21 -10.14 -24.77
N ARG A 433 29.05 -9.56 -24.48
CA ARG A 433 27.74 -10.19 -24.70
C ARG A 433 26.83 -9.18 -25.39
N THR A 434 26.34 -9.53 -26.57
CA THR A 434 25.47 -8.64 -27.37
C THR A 434 24.03 -9.08 -27.37
N ASP A 435 23.77 -10.38 -27.15
CA ASP A 435 22.42 -10.94 -27.11
C ASP A 435 22.32 -12.07 -26.09
N TYR A 436 21.59 -11.83 -25.00
CA TYR A 436 21.38 -12.80 -23.93
C TYR A 436 20.43 -13.95 -24.33
N PHE A 437 19.64 -13.81 -25.40
CA PHE A 437 18.82 -14.92 -25.90
C PHE A 437 19.67 -15.99 -26.58
N SER A 438 20.59 -15.59 -27.46
CA SER A 438 21.39 -16.55 -28.25
C SER A 438 22.74 -16.92 -27.63
N GLN A 439 23.36 -16.04 -26.83
CA GLN A 439 24.70 -16.26 -26.29
C GLN A 439 24.67 -16.75 -24.84
N SER A 440 25.58 -17.67 -24.53
CA SER A 440 25.85 -18.15 -23.18
C SER A 440 26.29 -17.01 -22.24
N PRO A 441 26.03 -17.11 -20.93
CA PRO A 441 26.31 -16.03 -19.99
C PRO A 441 27.81 -15.93 -19.67
N TYR A 442 28.25 -14.71 -19.36
CA TYR A 442 29.49 -14.46 -18.63
C TYR A 442 29.15 -14.07 -17.20
N VAL A 443 29.66 -14.80 -16.21
CA VAL A 443 29.35 -14.56 -14.79
C VAL A 443 30.62 -14.57 -13.95
N LEU A 444 31.00 -13.41 -13.41
CA LEU A 444 32.06 -13.37 -12.40
C LEU A 444 31.48 -13.78 -11.05
N HIS A 445 32.01 -14.83 -10.43
CA HIS A 445 31.58 -15.30 -9.11
C HIS A 445 32.74 -15.19 -8.13
N CYS A 446 32.49 -14.52 -7.01
CA CYS A 446 33.49 -14.19 -6.00
C CYS A 446 32.97 -14.50 -4.59
N SER A 447 33.88 -14.89 -3.69
CA SER A 447 33.58 -14.98 -2.26
C SER A 447 33.69 -13.60 -1.59
N LYS A 448 33.20 -13.49 -0.36
CA LYS A 448 33.41 -12.29 0.45
C LYS A 448 34.91 -12.00 0.63
N ASN A 449 35.23 -10.73 0.84
CA ASN A 449 36.55 -10.13 0.93
C ASN A 449 37.34 -10.08 -0.39
N GLU A 450 36.83 -10.63 -1.49
CA GLU A 450 37.49 -10.51 -2.79
C GLU A 450 37.38 -9.07 -3.31
N VAL A 451 38.53 -8.48 -3.66
CA VAL A 451 38.59 -7.17 -4.29
C VAL A 451 38.49 -7.34 -5.79
N SER A 452 37.34 -7.01 -6.36
CA SER A 452 37.07 -7.14 -7.79
C SER A 452 36.30 -5.96 -8.35
N SER A 453 36.44 -5.74 -9.65
CA SER A 453 35.83 -4.61 -10.34
C SER A 453 35.49 -4.95 -11.79
N VAL A 454 34.76 -4.04 -12.42
CA VAL A 454 34.46 -4.09 -13.84
C VAL A 454 34.69 -2.72 -14.49
N ILE A 455 35.20 -2.72 -15.70
CA ILE A 455 35.40 -1.54 -16.53
C ILE A 455 34.57 -1.69 -17.80
N ALA A 456 33.70 -0.73 -18.08
CA ALA A 456 32.83 -0.73 -19.25
C ALA A 456 33.60 -0.24 -20.50
N LEU A 457 33.74 -1.09 -21.52
CA LEU A 457 34.33 -0.74 -22.82
C LEU A 457 33.26 -0.22 -23.81
N THR A 458 32.01 -0.61 -23.61
CA THR A 458 30.79 -0.03 -24.19
C THR A 458 29.80 0.24 -23.06
N ASP A 459 28.68 0.88 -23.37
CA ASP A 459 27.54 0.88 -22.45
C ASP A 459 27.14 -0.58 -22.17
N CYS A 460 26.89 -0.90 -20.91
CA CYS A 460 26.62 -2.27 -20.47
C CYS A 460 25.61 -2.32 -19.33
N GLU A 461 24.98 -3.50 -19.19
CA GLU A 461 24.16 -3.87 -18.04
C GLU A 461 24.72 -5.14 -17.40
N ILE A 462 24.91 -5.10 -16.08
CA ILE A 462 25.37 -6.22 -15.27
C ILE A 462 24.33 -6.47 -14.17
N LEU A 463 23.89 -7.70 -14.02
CA LEU A 463 23.01 -8.11 -12.93
C LEU A 463 23.85 -8.68 -11.79
N LEU A 464 23.62 -8.17 -10.58
CA LEU A 464 24.35 -8.52 -9.38
C LEU A 464 23.43 -9.30 -8.44
N MET A 465 23.85 -10.51 -8.09
CA MET A 465 23.21 -11.34 -7.07
C MET A 465 24.17 -11.51 -5.89
N GLU A 466 23.72 -11.22 -4.69
CA GLU A 466 24.56 -11.30 -3.48
C GLU A 466 23.87 -12.14 -2.38
N THR A 467 24.66 -12.84 -1.58
CA THR A 467 24.18 -13.51 -0.36
C THR A 467 25.29 -13.63 0.69
N GLU A 468 24.90 -13.79 1.95
CA GLU A 468 25.83 -14.12 3.02
C GLU A 468 26.42 -15.52 2.82
N ASN A 469 27.76 -15.59 2.85
CA ASN A 469 28.50 -16.84 2.90
C ASN A 469 29.80 -16.66 3.69
N GLU A 470 30.04 -17.56 4.64
CA GLU A 470 31.25 -17.57 5.45
C GLU A 470 32.42 -18.29 4.77
N ASN A 471 32.15 -19.13 3.77
CA ASN A 471 33.18 -19.85 3.03
C ASN A 471 33.94 -18.90 2.10
N LEU A 472 35.26 -18.95 2.17
CA LEU A 472 36.15 -18.26 1.25
C LEU A 472 36.55 -19.21 0.12
N PHE A 473 36.51 -18.72 -1.11
CA PHE A 473 36.86 -19.46 -2.31
C PHE A 473 37.41 -18.53 -3.40
N SER A 474 38.24 -19.09 -4.28
CA SER A 474 38.88 -18.32 -5.36
C SER A 474 37.86 -17.81 -6.38
N PRO A 475 37.99 -16.56 -6.84
CA PRO A 475 37.10 -15.99 -7.84
C PRO A 475 37.27 -16.67 -9.20
N ILE A 476 36.18 -16.83 -9.94
CA ILE A 476 36.19 -17.39 -11.30
C ILE A 476 35.20 -16.64 -12.19
N LEU A 477 35.63 -16.37 -13.42
CA LEU A 477 34.73 -15.95 -14.50
C LEU A 477 34.21 -17.19 -15.24
N PHE A 478 32.89 -17.38 -15.18
CA PHE A 478 32.19 -18.40 -15.94
C PHE A 478 31.89 -17.94 -17.36
N ASP A 479 32.01 -18.87 -18.31
CA ASP A 479 31.61 -18.76 -19.71
C ASP A 479 31.11 -20.12 -20.24
N ALA A 480 30.89 -20.22 -21.56
CA ALA A 480 30.41 -21.44 -22.19
C ALA A 480 31.33 -22.68 -21.99
N SER A 481 32.62 -22.48 -21.70
CA SER A 481 33.60 -23.56 -21.57
C SER A 481 33.63 -24.20 -20.17
N ASN A 482 33.12 -23.51 -19.15
CA ASN A 482 33.19 -23.95 -17.75
C ASN A 482 31.86 -23.82 -16.97
N MET A 483 30.78 -23.33 -17.60
CA MET A 483 29.42 -23.41 -17.05
C MET A 483 28.96 -24.86 -16.89
N LEU A 484 28.01 -25.08 -15.98
CA LEU A 484 27.64 -26.41 -15.53
C LEU A 484 26.87 -27.24 -16.57
N GLU A 485 25.81 -26.68 -17.16
CA GLU A 485 24.93 -27.41 -18.08
C GLU A 485 24.18 -26.49 -19.05
N LEU A 486 24.00 -26.97 -20.28
CA LEU A 486 23.11 -26.42 -21.30
C LEU A 486 22.10 -27.52 -21.68
N ASP A 487 20.86 -27.37 -21.21
CA ASP A 487 19.81 -28.39 -21.33
C ASP A 487 18.66 -27.96 -22.25
N ASN A 488 18.25 -28.86 -23.15
CA ASN A 488 16.99 -28.75 -23.89
C ASN A 488 15.86 -29.41 -23.08
N ARG A 489 15.21 -28.64 -22.18
CA ARG A 489 14.18 -29.19 -21.29
C ARG A 489 12.81 -29.17 -21.95
N GLY A 490 12.13 -30.32 -21.99
CA GLY A 490 10.79 -30.47 -22.56
C GLY A 490 10.75 -30.65 -24.08
N GLU A 491 11.92 -30.78 -24.73
CA GLU A 491 12.00 -31.04 -26.16
C GLU A 491 11.37 -32.40 -26.52
N GLY A 492 10.53 -32.41 -27.57
CA GLY A 492 9.81 -33.59 -28.04
C GLY A 492 8.64 -34.02 -27.15
N VAL A 493 8.32 -33.28 -26.09
CA VAL A 493 7.23 -33.59 -25.15
C VAL A 493 6.12 -32.55 -25.24
N LEU A 494 4.87 -33.00 -25.23
CA LEU A 494 3.65 -32.19 -25.35
C LEU A 494 3.72 -31.21 -26.52
N GLU A 495 4.13 -31.68 -27.70
CA GLU A 495 4.27 -30.84 -28.91
C GLU A 495 5.18 -29.61 -28.67
N ASN A 496 6.21 -29.77 -27.85
CA ASN A 496 7.14 -28.72 -27.45
C ASN A 496 6.50 -27.57 -26.65
N THR A 497 5.29 -27.72 -26.11
CA THR A 497 4.62 -26.67 -25.32
C THR A 497 5.36 -26.33 -24.02
N SER A 498 6.24 -27.20 -23.55
CA SER A 498 7.15 -26.94 -22.41
C SER A 498 8.63 -26.88 -22.81
N TYR A 499 8.93 -26.81 -24.11
CA TYR A 499 10.32 -26.81 -24.59
C TYR A 499 10.98 -25.44 -24.35
N ARG A 500 12.11 -25.45 -23.64
CA ARG A 500 12.94 -24.29 -23.29
C ARG A 500 14.41 -24.67 -23.20
N LEU A 501 15.29 -23.68 -23.28
CA LEU A 501 16.72 -23.85 -22.98
C LEU A 501 16.97 -23.47 -21.53
N VAL A 502 17.72 -24.30 -20.79
CA VAL A 502 18.19 -23.99 -19.44
C VAL A 502 19.71 -23.97 -19.45
N ARG A 503 20.29 -22.87 -19.00
CA ARG A 503 21.74 -22.66 -18.88
C ARG A 503 22.08 -22.48 -17.42
N THR A 504 22.47 -23.55 -16.74
CA THR A 504 22.91 -23.45 -15.35
C THR A 504 24.39 -23.09 -15.34
N VAL A 505 24.74 -21.98 -14.70
CA VAL A 505 26.11 -21.49 -14.64
C VAL A 505 26.87 -22.26 -13.58
N PHE A 506 26.36 -22.27 -12.36
CA PHE A 506 26.96 -23.02 -11.26
C PHE A 506 25.95 -23.42 -10.19
N ASP A 507 26.29 -24.52 -9.50
CA ASP A 507 25.67 -25.00 -8.27
C ASP A 507 26.73 -25.78 -7.46
N LYS A 508 26.33 -26.54 -6.43
CA LYS A 508 27.27 -27.35 -5.62
C LYS A 508 28.15 -28.33 -6.42
N ARG A 509 27.79 -28.72 -7.64
CA ARG A 509 28.56 -29.66 -8.49
C ARG A 509 29.87 -29.06 -9.01
N ASN A 510 29.89 -27.77 -9.37
CA ASN A 510 31.09 -27.05 -9.81
C ASN A 510 31.51 -25.89 -8.89
N ARG A 511 30.70 -25.57 -7.87
CA ARG A 511 30.92 -24.59 -6.79
C ARG A 511 30.46 -25.12 -5.43
N PRO A 512 31.10 -26.17 -4.88
CA PRO A 512 30.67 -26.76 -3.60
C PRO A 512 30.68 -25.79 -2.41
N GLU A 513 31.47 -24.71 -2.46
CA GLU A 513 31.60 -23.69 -1.41
C GLU A 513 30.50 -22.63 -1.44
N SER A 514 29.84 -22.46 -2.59
CA SER A 514 28.85 -21.41 -2.88
C SER A 514 27.56 -21.56 -2.08
N ASN A 515 26.97 -20.44 -1.65
CA ASN A 515 25.58 -20.41 -1.16
C ASN A 515 24.59 -20.04 -2.26
N LEU A 516 25.07 -19.63 -3.45
CA LEU A 516 24.24 -19.35 -4.61
C LEU A 516 24.18 -20.55 -5.58
N VAL A 517 23.04 -20.67 -6.24
CA VAL A 517 22.84 -21.35 -7.53
C VAL A 517 22.45 -20.28 -8.53
N VAL A 518 23.02 -20.31 -9.73
CA VAL A 518 22.75 -19.31 -10.76
C VAL A 518 22.53 -19.98 -12.11
N GLY A 519 21.49 -19.55 -12.82
CA GLY A 519 21.26 -19.94 -14.20
C GLY A 519 20.34 -18.97 -14.94
N GLU A 520 20.15 -19.25 -16.23
CA GLU A 520 19.18 -18.55 -17.05
C GLU A 520 18.31 -19.54 -17.84
N ILE A 521 17.10 -19.11 -18.20
CA ILE A 521 16.15 -19.89 -18.99
C ILE A 521 15.71 -19.07 -20.19
N ILE A 522 15.72 -19.68 -21.37
CA ILE A 522 15.12 -19.14 -22.58
C ILE A 522 13.84 -19.90 -22.88
N THR A 523 12.71 -19.25 -22.62
CA THR A 523 11.37 -19.77 -22.94
C THR A 523 10.95 -19.21 -24.29
N PHE A 524 10.69 -20.10 -25.26
CA PHE A 524 10.21 -19.65 -26.56
C PHE A 524 8.74 -19.21 -26.49
N GLN A 525 8.32 -18.42 -27.48
CA GLN A 525 6.97 -17.88 -27.56
C GLN A 525 5.85 -18.90 -27.35
N GLY A 526 4.85 -18.52 -26.55
CA GLY A 526 3.67 -19.35 -26.29
C GLY A 526 3.95 -20.62 -25.47
N ARG A 527 5.14 -20.78 -24.90
CA ARG A 527 5.54 -21.99 -24.16
C ARG A 527 5.60 -21.76 -22.66
N TRP A 528 5.44 -22.88 -21.97
CA TRP A 528 5.63 -23.00 -20.54
C TRP A 528 7.09 -23.25 -20.17
N SER A 529 7.49 -22.66 -19.05
CA SER A 529 8.74 -22.89 -18.36
C SER A 529 8.48 -23.18 -16.89
N SER A 530 9.48 -23.82 -16.27
CA SER A 530 9.33 -24.43 -14.94
C SER A 530 8.13 -25.40 -14.83
N TYR A 531 7.66 -25.94 -15.97
CA TYR A 531 6.52 -26.85 -16.08
C TYR A 531 6.96 -28.34 -16.18
N PRO A 532 6.20 -29.29 -15.58
CA PRO A 532 5.04 -29.07 -14.70
C PRO A 532 5.44 -28.29 -13.45
N SER A 533 4.45 -27.61 -12.85
CA SER A 533 4.71 -26.81 -11.65
C SER A 533 5.40 -27.63 -10.58
N HIS A 534 6.29 -26.95 -9.86
CA HIS A 534 7.15 -27.54 -8.86
C HIS A 534 7.43 -26.55 -7.74
N TYR A 535 7.94 -27.08 -6.65
CA TYR A 535 8.33 -26.31 -5.48
C TYR A 535 9.61 -26.90 -4.87
N HIS A 536 10.27 -26.10 -4.05
CA HIS A 536 11.39 -26.52 -3.23
C HIS A 536 11.47 -25.59 -1.99
N GLN A 537 12.25 -25.99 -0.99
CA GLN A 537 12.30 -25.27 0.29
C GLN A 537 13.16 -24.00 0.23
N GLN A 538 14.07 -23.94 -0.73
CA GLN A 538 15.02 -22.85 -0.86
C GLN A 538 14.33 -21.63 -1.47
N PRO A 539 14.69 -20.40 -1.05
CA PRO A 539 14.16 -19.22 -1.70
C PRO A 539 14.81 -19.03 -3.07
N GLU A 540 14.04 -18.48 -4.00
CA GLU A 540 14.45 -18.28 -5.38
C GLU A 540 14.01 -16.90 -5.87
N ILE A 541 14.80 -16.31 -6.76
CA ILE A 541 14.44 -15.06 -7.44
C ILE A 541 14.49 -15.28 -8.94
N TYR A 542 13.44 -14.85 -9.62
CA TYR A 542 13.37 -14.73 -11.07
C TYR A 542 13.45 -13.27 -11.49
N HIS A 543 14.20 -13.00 -12.56
CA HIS A 543 14.23 -11.69 -13.21
C HIS A 543 14.03 -11.81 -14.72
N TYR A 544 13.13 -10.98 -15.27
CA TYR A 544 12.57 -11.21 -16.59
C TYR A 544 13.02 -10.19 -17.64
N ARG A 545 13.31 -10.68 -18.84
CA ARG A 545 13.37 -9.90 -20.09
C ARG A 545 12.53 -10.57 -21.15
N PHE A 546 12.04 -9.78 -22.08
CA PHE A 546 11.28 -10.25 -23.24
C PHE A 546 12.02 -9.85 -24.51
N SER A 547 11.82 -10.61 -25.58
CA SER A 547 12.38 -10.27 -26.89
C SER A 547 11.90 -8.91 -27.40
N GLU A 548 10.71 -8.48 -26.96
CA GLU A 548 10.14 -7.17 -27.22
C GLU A 548 9.65 -6.55 -25.90
N PRO A 549 9.80 -5.24 -25.66
CA PRO A 549 9.46 -4.60 -24.39
C PRO A 549 7.98 -4.73 -23.97
N GLN A 550 7.06 -4.82 -24.93
CA GLN A 550 5.63 -5.03 -24.69
C GLN A 550 5.24 -6.50 -24.45
N GLY A 551 6.22 -7.42 -24.51
CA GLY A 551 6.01 -8.82 -24.21
C GLY A 551 5.54 -9.02 -22.77
N TYR A 552 4.75 -10.08 -22.57
CA TYR A 552 4.25 -10.45 -21.26
C TYR A 552 4.16 -11.97 -21.11
N ALA A 553 4.08 -12.40 -19.86
CA ALA A 553 3.88 -13.78 -19.47
C ALA A 553 2.88 -13.85 -18.31
N PHE A 554 2.40 -15.06 -18.03
CA PHE A 554 1.66 -15.35 -16.81
C PHE A 554 2.44 -16.36 -15.97
N GLY A 555 2.62 -16.06 -14.70
CA GLY A 555 3.30 -16.92 -13.73
C GLY A 555 2.38 -17.35 -12.59
N GLU A 556 2.74 -18.45 -11.94
CA GLU A 556 2.09 -18.93 -10.72
C GLU A 556 2.69 -18.24 -9.49
N ASN A 557 1.78 -17.80 -8.62
CA ASN A 557 2.04 -17.32 -7.26
C ASN A 557 1.31 -18.24 -6.28
N GLY A 558 1.78 -19.49 -6.18
CA GLY A 558 0.99 -20.55 -5.56
C GLY A 558 -0.29 -20.79 -6.36
N LYS A 559 -1.46 -20.49 -5.77
CA LYS A 559 -2.76 -20.64 -6.46
C LYS A 559 -3.20 -19.41 -7.26
N GLU A 560 -2.50 -18.29 -7.09
CA GLU A 560 -2.80 -17.05 -7.82
C GLU A 560 -2.00 -16.98 -9.13
N VAL A 561 -2.48 -16.16 -10.06
CA VAL A 561 -1.78 -15.89 -11.33
C VAL A 561 -1.30 -14.46 -11.33
N MET A 562 -0.04 -14.27 -11.71
CA MET A 562 0.58 -12.96 -11.85
C MET A 562 0.94 -12.68 -13.31
N ARG A 563 0.67 -11.45 -13.75
CA ARG A 563 1.12 -10.94 -15.06
C ARG A 563 2.56 -10.44 -14.92
N ILE A 564 3.47 -11.10 -15.63
CA ILE A 564 4.89 -10.80 -15.69
C ILE A 564 5.18 -9.96 -16.93
N GLU A 565 5.92 -8.88 -16.76
CA GLU A 565 6.26 -7.89 -17.79
C GLU A 565 7.78 -7.64 -17.82
N HIS A 566 8.22 -6.86 -18.79
CA HIS A 566 9.63 -6.56 -18.98
C HIS A 566 10.23 -5.86 -17.76
N TYR A 567 11.42 -6.30 -17.32
CA TYR A 567 12.14 -5.85 -16.10
C TYR A 567 11.55 -6.28 -14.76
N ASP A 568 10.49 -7.07 -14.74
CA ASP A 568 9.93 -7.57 -13.49
C ASP A 568 10.90 -8.49 -12.74
N THR A 569 10.80 -8.48 -11.41
CA THR A 569 11.53 -9.39 -10.52
C THR A 569 10.55 -10.09 -9.59
N TYR A 570 10.59 -11.41 -9.57
CA TYR A 570 9.71 -12.23 -8.75
C TYR A 570 10.51 -12.97 -7.69
N GLN A 571 10.18 -12.72 -6.43
CA GLN A 571 10.70 -13.40 -5.25
C GLN A 571 9.77 -14.57 -4.92
N ILE A 572 10.30 -15.78 -4.99
CA ILE A 572 9.59 -17.03 -4.75
C ILE A 572 9.97 -17.51 -3.35
N ALA A 573 8.99 -17.55 -2.45
CA ALA A 573 9.20 -17.93 -1.06
C ALA A 573 9.17 -19.46 -0.88
N ASN A 574 9.61 -19.93 0.30
CA ASN A 574 9.80 -21.35 0.59
C ASN A 574 8.53 -22.19 0.32
N ASN A 575 8.69 -23.29 -0.42
CA ASN A 575 7.63 -24.24 -0.81
C ASN A 575 6.52 -23.64 -1.70
N GLN A 576 6.83 -22.58 -2.43
CA GLN A 576 5.89 -21.99 -3.36
C GLN A 576 5.94 -22.68 -4.72
N GLU A 577 4.77 -23.08 -5.23
CA GLU A 577 4.59 -23.57 -6.59
C GLU A 577 4.82 -22.44 -7.60
N HIS A 578 5.67 -22.71 -8.59
CA HIS A 578 6.00 -21.73 -9.61
C HIS A 578 6.25 -22.38 -10.99
N ALA A 579 5.38 -22.06 -11.93
CA ALA A 579 5.60 -22.18 -13.36
C ALA A 579 5.20 -20.87 -14.05
N HIS A 580 5.65 -20.66 -15.28
CA HIS A 580 5.24 -19.50 -16.06
C HIS A 580 5.13 -19.82 -17.54
N CYS A 581 4.27 -19.09 -18.24
CA CYS A 581 4.00 -19.23 -19.66
C CYS A 581 4.20 -17.90 -20.38
N ALA A 582 5.07 -17.90 -21.38
CA ALA A 582 5.27 -16.75 -22.24
C ALA A 582 4.08 -16.57 -23.18
N ALA A 583 3.65 -15.33 -23.42
CA ALA A 583 2.62 -15.06 -24.41
C ALA A 583 3.11 -15.46 -25.84
N PRO A 584 2.20 -15.86 -26.73
CA PRO A 584 2.53 -16.05 -28.15
C PRO A 584 3.16 -14.79 -28.75
N GLY A 585 4.12 -14.94 -29.66
CA GLY A 585 4.88 -13.85 -30.26
C GLY A 585 6.11 -13.36 -29.48
N TYR A 586 6.25 -13.70 -28.20
CA TYR A 586 7.32 -13.17 -27.34
C TYR A 586 8.18 -14.27 -26.73
N ALA A 587 9.49 -14.25 -26.96
CA ALA A 587 10.41 -15.07 -26.19
C ALA A 587 10.65 -14.42 -24.81
N LEU A 588 10.81 -15.24 -23.78
CA LEU A 588 11.03 -14.82 -22.40
C LEU A 588 12.39 -15.33 -21.93
N TYR A 589 13.25 -14.40 -21.52
CA TYR A 589 14.48 -14.65 -20.78
C TYR A 589 14.18 -14.56 -19.29
N THR A 590 14.63 -15.56 -18.53
CA THR A 590 14.52 -15.56 -17.07
C THR A 590 15.90 -15.82 -16.47
N LEU A 591 16.48 -14.82 -15.82
CA LEU A 591 17.56 -15.07 -14.84
C LEU A 591 16.92 -15.72 -13.63
N TRP A 592 17.50 -16.80 -13.14
CA TRP A 592 17.10 -17.42 -11.89
C TRP A 592 18.29 -17.67 -10.98
N PHE A 593 18.07 -17.48 -9.69
CA PHE A 593 19.07 -17.80 -8.69
C PHE A 593 18.43 -18.19 -7.37
N ILE A 594 19.06 -19.15 -6.70
CA ILE A 594 18.55 -19.82 -5.50
C ILE A 594 19.61 -19.68 -4.42
N ARG A 595 19.16 -19.43 -3.18
CA ARG A 595 20.04 -19.53 -2.01
C ARG A 595 19.96 -20.93 -1.42
N HIS A 596 21.09 -21.62 -1.31
CA HIS A 596 21.15 -22.86 -0.54
C HIS A 596 20.79 -22.60 0.93
N LEU A 597 20.06 -23.52 1.56
CA LEU A 597 19.84 -23.49 3.00
C LEU A 597 20.97 -24.23 3.72
N ASN A 598 21.28 -23.79 4.94
CA ASN A 598 22.25 -24.47 5.80
C ASN A 598 21.82 -25.93 6.03
N ASN A 599 22.72 -26.87 5.73
CA ASN A 599 22.49 -28.32 5.79
C ASN A 599 21.36 -28.86 4.89
N ASN A 600 20.84 -28.05 3.97
CA ASN A 600 19.82 -28.44 3.00
C ASN A 600 20.04 -27.69 1.68
N ALA A 601 21.08 -28.11 0.95
CA ALA A 601 21.37 -27.54 -0.35
C ALA A 601 20.25 -27.87 -1.35
N TYR A 602 19.84 -26.87 -2.13
CA TYR A 602 19.07 -27.11 -3.36
C TYR A 602 19.73 -28.20 -4.21
N THR A 603 18.92 -29.14 -4.69
CA THR A 603 19.35 -30.23 -5.58
C THR A 603 18.42 -30.30 -6.78
N LEU A 604 17.30 -31.00 -6.65
CA LEU A 604 16.24 -31.06 -7.65
C LEU A 604 14.93 -30.59 -7.03
N PRO A 605 14.06 -29.95 -7.82
CA PRO A 605 12.76 -29.54 -7.34
C PRO A 605 11.81 -30.74 -7.17
N THR A 606 10.79 -30.56 -6.34
CA THR A 606 9.69 -31.50 -6.19
C THR A 606 8.53 -31.09 -7.10
N PHE A 607 8.17 -31.96 -8.04
CA PHE A 607 7.07 -31.71 -8.98
C PHE A 607 5.72 -32.08 -8.39
N ILE A 608 4.67 -31.38 -8.80
CA ILE A 608 3.30 -31.72 -8.42
C ILE A 608 2.90 -33.08 -9.02
N LYS A 609 2.60 -34.03 -8.12
CA LYS A 609 2.35 -35.44 -8.45
C LYS A 609 1.26 -35.62 -9.52
N ASP A 610 0.20 -34.84 -9.45
CA ASP A 610 -0.92 -34.91 -10.39
C ASP A 610 -0.53 -34.52 -11.83
N HIS A 611 0.58 -33.79 -11.98
CA HIS A 611 1.10 -33.32 -13.26
C HIS A 611 2.37 -34.05 -13.71
N GLU A 612 2.95 -34.95 -12.91
CA GLU A 612 4.19 -35.66 -13.25
C GLU A 612 4.14 -36.44 -14.57
N TRP A 613 2.95 -36.92 -14.95
CA TRP A 613 2.75 -37.64 -16.21
C TRP A 613 3.16 -36.84 -17.46
N THR A 614 3.21 -35.51 -17.36
CA THR A 614 3.58 -34.58 -18.44
C THR A 614 5.07 -34.56 -18.77
N ARG A 615 5.93 -35.16 -17.94
CA ARG A 615 7.40 -35.05 -18.05
C ARG A 615 8.05 -36.03 -19.02
N THR A 616 7.30 -36.98 -19.56
CA THR A 616 7.85 -38.07 -20.38
C THR A 616 7.21 -38.09 -21.76
N SER A 617 7.87 -38.71 -22.74
CA SER A 617 7.32 -38.87 -24.09
C SER A 617 5.97 -39.60 -24.14
N ARG A 618 5.63 -40.39 -23.10
CA ARG A 618 4.30 -41.01 -22.97
C ARG A 618 3.19 -39.96 -22.85
N ALA A 619 3.49 -38.75 -22.40
CA ALA A 619 2.53 -37.65 -22.32
C ALA A 619 1.94 -37.32 -23.69
N ASN A 620 2.71 -37.48 -24.77
CA ASN A 620 2.27 -37.22 -26.15
C ASN A 620 1.09 -38.11 -26.56
N LEU A 621 1.02 -39.35 -26.03
CA LEU A 621 -0.07 -40.29 -26.29
C LEU A 621 -1.36 -39.92 -25.55
N ARG A 622 -1.24 -39.15 -24.45
CA ARG A 622 -2.36 -38.72 -23.60
C ARG A 622 -2.83 -37.30 -23.93
N ALA A 623 -1.95 -36.46 -24.45
CA ALA A 623 -2.27 -35.11 -24.88
C ALA A 623 -3.44 -35.14 -25.86
N TRP A 624 -4.33 -34.15 -25.76
CA TRP A 624 -5.45 -34.04 -26.70
C TRP A 624 -4.88 -33.92 -28.11
N GLN A 625 -5.41 -34.76 -29.02
CA GLN A 625 -5.05 -34.74 -30.42
C GLN A 625 -6.28 -34.30 -31.20
N GLN A 626 -6.09 -33.36 -32.13
CA GLN A 626 -7.15 -33.01 -33.07
C GLN A 626 -7.47 -34.25 -33.90
N LYS A 627 -8.69 -34.77 -33.78
CA LYS A 627 -9.16 -35.83 -34.67
C LYS A 627 -9.27 -35.23 -36.07
N GLN A 628 -8.46 -35.74 -36.99
CA GLN A 628 -8.55 -35.40 -38.42
C GLN A 628 -9.88 -35.84 -39.00
#